data_AF-A0A7W3NQ40-F1
#
_entry.id   AF-A0A7W3NQ40-F1
#
_cell.length_a   1.000
_cell.length_b   1.000
_cell.length_c   1.000
_cell.angle_alpha   90.00
_cell.angle_beta   90.00
_cell.angle_gamma   90.00
#
_symmetry.space_group_name_H-M   'P 1'
#
loop_
_entity.id
_entity.type
_entity.pdbx_description
1 polymer ?
#
loop_
_entity_poly.entity_id
_entity_poly.type
_entity_poly.pdbx_seq_one_letter_code
_entity_poly.pdbx_strand_id
1 'polypeptide(L)'
;MRLIDGTPQEIAEFLRLTQGEEDPDAGAPGDVDADASGESVGGALDWTQIAELVSGRARSPEIATRVLDFLRGAVALGGVEIGPGESERTHDGRTDYVMVRDAGIRRFGAVAYVKATNGGLTLRLTREDVVDVDDRAISFRNVRAGHQYVVNCPLRDEAAVQVALTLVQLALAKVRQ
;
A
#
# COMPACT_ATOMS: atom_id res chain seq x y z
N MET A 1 -10.55 2.46 17.54
CA MET A 1 -9.81 3.63 17.01
C MET A 1 -9.84 3.52 15.49
N ARG A 2 -10.63 4.34 14.79
CA ARG A 2 -10.85 4.23 13.34
C ARG A 2 -9.65 4.84 12.59
N LEU A 3 -9.10 4.11 11.62
CA LEU A 3 -8.13 4.66 10.67
C LEU A 3 -8.83 5.74 9.83
N ILE A 4 -8.18 6.89 9.67
CA ILE A 4 -8.56 7.92 8.72
C ILE A 4 -7.44 7.95 7.68
N ASP A 5 -7.74 7.51 6.46
CA ASP A 5 -6.83 7.63 5.33
C ASP A 5 -7.01 9.03 4.72
N GLY A 6 -5.91 9.76 4.55
CA GLY A 6 -5.91 11.15 4.09
C GLY A 6 -4.58 11.87 4.32
N THR A 7 -4.35 12.93 3.56
CA THR A 7 -3.29 13.92 3.81
C THR A 7 -3.45 14.52 5.22
N PRO A 8 -2.40 15.08 5.84
CA PRO A 8 -2.53 15.81 7.10
C PRO A 8 -3.61 16.92 7.05
N GLN A 9 -3.86 17.49 5.86
CA GLN A 9 -4.94 18.44 5.63
C GLN A 9 -6.32 17.77 5.62
N GLU A 10 -6.49 16.61 4.97
CA GLU A 10 -7.75 15.85 4.97
C GLU A 10 -8.09 15.28 6.36
N ILE A 11 -7.08 14.86 7.14
CA ILE A 11 -7.26 14.47 8.54
C ILE A 11 -7.68 15.68 9.38
N ALA A 12 -7.07 16.84 9.17
CA ALA A 12 -7.46 18.07 9.85
C ALA A 12 -8.87 18.53 9.46
N GLU A 13 -9.27 18.37 8.21
CA GLU A 13 -10.61 18.71 7.71
C GLU A 13 -11.68 17.74 8.24
N PHE A 14 -11.40 16.44 8.26
CA PHE A 14 -12.25 15.41 8.84
C PHE A 14 -12.45 15.59 10.35
N LEU A 15 -11.39 15.93 11.09
CA LEU A 15 -11.47 16.24 12.52
C LEU A 15 -12.29 17.51 12.78
N ARG A 16 -12.31 18.45 11.83
CA ARG A 16 -13.09 19.70 11.95
C ARG A 16 -14.58 19.50 11.67
N LEU A 17 -14.93 18.60 10.75
CA LEU A 17 -16.32 18.21 10.43
C LEU A 17 -16.96 17.35 11.53
N THR A 18 -16.18 16.49 12.20
CA THR A 18 -16.69 15.57 13.23
C THR A 18 -16.76 16.17 14.64
N GLN A 19 -16.18 17.34 14.88
CA GLN A 19 -16.31 18.09 16.14
C GLN A 19 -17.57 18.99 16.19
N GLY A 20 -18.44 18.95 15.19
CA GLY A 20 -19.63 19.81 15.09
C GLY A 20 -20.99 19.17 15.40
N GLU A 21 -21.05 17.85 15.65
CA GLU A 21 -22.30 17.15 15.95
C GLU A 21 -22.21 16.43 17.29
N GLU A 22 -22.29 17.23 18.36
CA GLU A 22 -22.89 16.78 19.62
C GLU A 22 -24.36 17.19 19.58
N ASP A 23 -25.28 16.22 19.50
CA ASP A 23 -26.56 16.34 20.19
C ASP A 23 -27.01 14.95 20.70
N PRO A 24 -27.57 14.85 21.91
CA PRO A 24 -27.83 13.60 22.62
C PRO A 24 -29.27 13.12 22.40
N ASP A 25 -29.53 11.87 22.80
CA ASP A 25 -30.84 11.31 23.21
C ASP A 25 -31.36 10.08 22.43
N ALA A 26 -31.92 9.18 23.25
CA ALA A 26 -32.86 8.09 22.97
C ALA A 26 -32.36 6.73 22.44
N GLY A 27 -32.17 5.80 23.39
CA GLY A 27 -32.95 4.54 23.37
C GLY A 27 -32.20 3.21 23.22
N ALA A 28 -31.93 2.55 24.34
CA ALA A 28 -31.81 1.08 24.44
C ALA A 28 -33.19 0.49 24.85
N PRO A 29 -33.47 -0.84 24.83
CA PRO A 29 -32.54 -1.98 24.68
C PRO A 29 -33.02 -3.11 23.74
N GLY A 30 -32.13 -4.06 23.47
CA GLY A 30 -32.48 -5.33 22.82
C GLY A 30 -31.29 -6.28 22.84
N ASP A 31 -31.20 -7.10 23.88
CA ASP A 31 -30.27 -8.21 24.02
C ASP A 31 -30.28 -9.14 22.79
N VAL A 32 -29.11 -9.32 22.19
CA VAL A 32 -28.75 -10.53 21.45
C VAL A 32 -27.33 -10.92 21.81
N ASP A 33 -27.22 -12.20 22.15
CA ASP A 33 -26.11 -12.87 22.81
C ASP A 33 -24.72 -12.59 22.25
N ALA A 34 -23.79 -12.51 23.20
CA ALA A 34 -22.37 -12.61 22.97
C ALA A 34 -22.00 -14.04 22.58
N ASP A 35 -21.49 -14.23 21.36
CA ASP A 35 -20.40 -15.19 21.15
C ASP A 35 -19.56 -14.84 19.90
N ALA A 36 -18.26 -14.78 20.17
CA ALA A 36 -17.13 -15.02 19.29
C ALA A 36 -16.89 -14.15 18.02
N SER A 37 -15.69 -13.57 18.04
CA SER A 37 -14.85 -13.23 16.87
C SER A 37 -15.04 -11.82 16.29
N GLY A 38 -14.63 -10.83 17.07
CA GLY A 38 -14.13 -9.57 16.53
C GLY A 38 -12.84 -9.79 15.73
N GLU A 39 -12.96 -10.26 14.49
CA GLU A 39 -11.87 -10.22 13.53
C GLU A 39 -11.74 -8.79 13.00
N SER A 40 -10.65 -8.14 13.40
CA SER A 40 -10.19 -6.92 12.77
C SER A 40 -9.81 -7.25 11.32
N VAL A 41 -10.64 -6.80 10.38
CA VAL A 41 -10.40 -6.93 8.93
C VAL A 41 -9.19 -6.07 8.55
N GLY A 42 -8.00 -6.65 8.65
CA GLY A 42 -6.74 -5.95 8.40
C GLY A 42 -5.50 -6.73 8.86
N GLY A 43 -5.57 -8.06 8.87
CA GLY A 43 -4.43 -8.92 9.20
C GLY A 43 -3.37 -8.85 8.12
N ALA A 44 -2.10 -8.67 8.52
CA ALA A 44 -0.97 -8.92 7.62
C ALA A 44 -1.10 -10.35 7.09
N LEU A 45 -1.15 -10.52 5.77
CA LEU A 45 -1.18 -11.84 5.16
C LEU A 45 0.20 -12.49 5.30
N ASP A 46 0.23 -13.77 5.67
CA ASP A 46 1.46 -14.54 5.67
C ASP A 46 1.99 -14.73 4.25
N TRP A 47 3.28 -15.03 4.10
CA TRP A 47 3.93 -15.14 2.78
C TRP A 47 3.19 -16.09 1.82
N THR A 48 2.69 -17.22 2.31
CA THR A 48 1.92 -18.18 1.50
C THR A 48 0.66 -17.53 0.91
N GLN A 49 -0.07 -16.76 1.71
CA GLN A 49 -1.29 -16.09 1.28
C GLN A 49 -0.99 -14.96 0.27
N ILE A 50 0.11 -14.23 0.46
CA ILE A 50 0.61 -13.26 -0.53
C ILE A 50 0.99 -13.97 -1.83
N ALA A 51 1.68 -15.10 -1.76
CA ALA A 51 2.10 -15.87 -2.93
C ALA A 51 0.90 -16.42 -3.72
N GLU A 52 -0.11 -16.94 -3.03
CA GLU A 52 -1.37 -17.38 -3.63
C GLU A 52 -2.13 -16.21 -4.27
N LEU A 53 -2.21 -15.06 -3.60
CA LEU A 53 -2.82 -13.85 -4.14
C LEU A 53 -2.12 -13.42 -5.43
N VAL A 54 -0.80 -13.32 -5.42
CA VAL A 54 -0.04 -12.87 -6.60
C VAL A 54 -0.19 -13.88 -7.75
N SER A 55 -0.01 -15.16 -7.48
CA SER A 55 -0.08 -16.21 -8.48
C SER A 55 -1.48 -16.36 -9.09
N GLY A 56 -2.52 -16.21 -8.27
CA GLY A 56 -3.91 -16.30 -8.73
C GLY A 56 -4.39 -15.08 -9.54
N ARG A 57 -3.67 -13.95 -9.47
CA ARG A 57 -4.05 -12.68 -10.11
C ARG A 57 -3.19 -12.30 -11.30
N ALA A 58 -1.95 -12.77 -11.34
CA ALA A 58 -1.03 -12.43 -12.40
C ALA A 58 -1.57 -12.88 -13.76
N ARG A 59 -1.42 -12.02 -14.78
CA ARG A 59 -1.79 -12.35 -16.16
C ARG A 59 -0.94 -13.46 -16.77
N SER A 60 0.28 -13.67 -16.24
CA SER A 60 1.17 -14.74 -16.67
C SER A 60 2.08 -15.19 -15.53
N PRO A 61 2.64 -16.41 -15.60
CA PRO A 61 3.58 -16.91 -14.60
C PRO A 61 4.81 -16.02 -14.44
N GLU A 62 5.33 -15.45 -15.53
CA GLU A 62 6.52 -14.59 -15.48
C GLU A 62 6.25 -13.30 -14.70
N ILE A 63 5.03 -12.75 -14.81
CA ILE A 63 4.61 -11.58 -14.01
C ILE A 63 4.53 -11.96 -12.53
N ALA A 64 3.95 -13.13 -12.21
CA ALA A 64 3.90 -13.61 -10.84
C ALA A 64 5.31 -13.75 -10.25
N THR A 65 6.23 -14.38 -10.98
CA THR A 65 7.63 -14.53 -10.56
C THR A 65 8.28 -13.19 -10.26
N ARG A 66 8.20 -12.22 -11.18
CA ARG A 66 8.82 -10.89 -10.97
C ARG A 66 8.22 -10.13 -9.80
N VAL A 67 6.91 -10.20 -9.61
CA VAL A 67 6.24 -9.56 -8.46
C VAL A 67 6.69 -10.22 -7.15
N LEU A 68 6.77 -11.55 -7.11
CA LEU A 68 7.23 -12.26 -5.92
C LEU A 68 8.70 -12.01 -5.62
N ASP A 69 9.56 -11.97 -6.63
CA ASP A 69 10.98 -11.68 -6.45
C ASP A 69 11.20 -10.25 -5.96
N PHE A 70 10.45 -9.29 -6.50
CA PHE A 70 10.40 -7.93 -5.96
C PHE A 70 9.95 -7.90 -4.49
N LEU A 71 8.86 -8.59 -4.13
CA LEU A 71 8.35 -8.60 -2.75
C LEU A 71 9.35 -9.26 -1.78
N ARG A 72 10.00 -10.36 -2.17
CA ARG A 72 11.08 -10.97 -1.38
C ARG A 72 12.24 -9.99 -1.20
N GLY A 73 12.66 -9.33 -2.28
CA GLY A 73 13.70 -8.33 -2.25
C GLY A 73 13.36 -7.19 -1.29
N ALA A 74 12.12 -6.68 -1.34
CA ALA A 74 11.65 -5.62 -0.47
C ALA A 74 11.64 -6.02 1.01
N VAL A 75 11.18 -7.23 1.34
CA VAL A 75 11.25 -7.77 2.71
C VAL A 75 12.70 -7.94 3.18
N ALA A 76 13.59 -8.37 2.29
CA ALA A 76 15.01 -8.53 2.58
C ALA A 76 15.75 -7.22 2.88
N LEU A 77 15.18 -6.06 2.51
CA LEU A 77 15.70 -4.74 2.90
C LEU A 77 15.58 -4.46 4.41
N GLY A 78 14.72 -5.20 5.11
CA GLY A 78 14.53 -5.11 6.55
C GLY A 78 13.63 -3.94 6.98
N GLY A 79 12.88 -4.16 8.07
CA GLY A 79 11.93 -3.18 8.60
C GLY A 79 10.80 -2.88 7.62
N VAL A 80 10.37 -3.89 6.85
CA VAL A 80 9.30 -3.79 5.85
C VAL A 80 8.20 -4.77 6.20
N GLU A 81 6.96 -4.32 6.11
CA GLU A 81 5.78 -5.18 6.12
C GLU A 81 5.14 -5.16 4.74
N ILE A 82 4.65 -6.33 4.31
CA ILE A 82 3.86 -6.48 3.08
C ILE A 82 2.45 -6.94 3.44
N GLY A 83 1.48 -6.57 2.63
CA GLY A 83 0.09 -6.94 2.86
C GLY A 83 -0.80 -6.66 1.67
N PRO A 84 -2.08 -7.07 1.72
CA PRO A 84 -3.06 -6.65 0.72
C PRO A 84 -3.23 -5.12 0.80
N GLY A 85 -3.10 -4.42 -0.31
CA GLY A 85 -3.41 -2.99 -0.38
C GLY A 85 -4.91 -2.73 -0.34
N GLU A 86 -5.35 -1.53 0.02
CA GLU A 86 -6.77 -1.19 -0.02
C GLU A 86 -7.21 -0.86 -1.45
N SER A 87 -8.32 -1.45 -1.90
CA SER A 87 -8.93 -1.08 -3.17
C SER A 87 -10.45 -1.15 -3.08
N GLU A 88 -11.11 0.00 -3.14
CA GLU A 88 -12.58 0.14 -3.16
C GLU A 88 -13.24 -0.45 -4.42
N ARG A 89 -12.45 -0.86 -5.43
CA ARG A 89 -12.94 -1.25 -6.76
C ARG A 89 -12.95 -2.75 -7.03
N THR A 90 -12.61 -3.59 -6.05
CA THR A 90 -12.49 -5.04 -6.29
C THR A 90 -13.81 -5.76 -6.06
N HIS A 91 -14.37 -6.29 -7.15
CA HIS A 91 -15.69 -6.94 -7.22
C HIS A 91 -15.80 -8.21 -6.35
N ASP A 92 -14.69 -8.78 -5.92
CA ASP A 92 -14.58 -10.00 -5.11
C ASP A 92 -14.07 -9.73 -3.69
N GLY A 93 -14.00 -8.46 -3.28
CA GLY A 93 -13.53 -8.05 -1.95
C GLY A 93 -12.02 -8.26 -1.72
N ARG A 94 -11.24 -8.63 -2.75
CA ARG A 94 -9.80 -8.89 -2.66
C ARG A 94 -9.03 -8.01 -3.61
N THR A 95 -8.31 -7.03 -3.07
CA THR A 95 -7.45 -6.09 -3.81
C THR A 95 -6.50 -6.74 -4.85
N ASP A 96 -6.30 -6.05 -5.97
CA ASP A 96 -5.28 -6.41 -6.97
C ASP A 96 -3.86 -5.98 -6.54
N TYR A 97 -3.75 -5.25 -5.43
CA TYR A 97 -2.51 -4.61 -5.01
C TYR A 97 -1.93 -5.30 -3.78
N VAL A 98 -0.62 -5.46 -3.79
CA VAL A 98 0.17 -5.73 -2.59
C VAL A 98 0.83 -4.43 -2.18
N MET A 99 0.63 -4.01 -0.93
CA MET A 99 1.29 -2.86 -0.34
C MET A 99 2.60 -3.27 0.29
N VAL A 100 3.61 -2.40 0.15
CA VAL A 100 4.88 -2.44 0.86
C VAL A 100 4.91 -1.23 1.77
N ARG A 101 5.14 -1.41 3.06
CA ARG A 101 5.21 -0.33 4.05
C ARG A 101 6.39 -0.49 4.99
N ASP A 102 6.78 0.60 5.63
CA ASP A 102 7.73 0.55 6.73
C ASP A 102 7.09 -0.13 7.97
N ALA A 103 7.85 -0.98 8.65
CA ALA A 103 7.42 -1.71 9.85
C ALA A 103 7.56 -0.88 11.15
N GLY A 104 8.14 0.32 11.08
CA GLY A 104 8.36 1.21 12.22
C GLY A 104 7.07 1.88 12.72
N ILE A 105 7.24 2.95 13.51
CA ILE A 105 6.10 3.73 14.00
C ILE A 105 5.29 4.21 12.79
N ARG A 106 4.02 3.79 12.73
CA ARG A 106 3.08 4.01 11.63
C ARG A 106 2.78 5.51 11.44
N ARG A 107 3.73 6.24 10.88
CA ARG A 107 3.63 7.67 10.57
C ARG A 107 3.15 7.91 9.13
N PHE A 108 3.37 6.93 8.25
CA PHE A 108 3.13 7.06 6.82
C PHE A 108 2.41 5.81 6.28
N GLY A 109 1.61 5.99 5.23
CA GLY A 109 0.99 4.90 4.48
C GLY A 109 2.02 4.04 3.73
N ALA A 110 1.56 3.25 2.75
CA ALA A 110 2.47 2.42 1.96
C ALA A 110 3.59 3.23 1.28
N VAL A 111 4.80 2.67 1.24
CA VAL A 111 5.92 3.22 0.46
C VAL A 111 5.83 2.78 -1.00
N ALA A 112 5.19 1.65 -1.27
CA ALA A 112 4.89 1.20 -2.62
C ALA A 112 3.62 0.36 -2.70
N TYR A 113 2.97 0.39 -3.86
CA TYR A 113 1.91 -0.53 -4.25
C TYR A 113 2.33 -1.25 -5.52
N VAL A 114 2.31 -2.58 -5.50
CA VAL A 114 2.52 -3.40 -6.68
C VAL A 114 1.22 -4.07 -7.09
N LYS A 115 0.86 -3.96 -8.37
CA LYS A 115 -0.31 -4.63 -8.93
C LYS A 115 0.07 -6.04 -9.36
N ALA A 116 -0.52 -7.05 -8.72
CA ALA A 116 -0.25 -8.46 -9.02
C ALA A 116 -0.57 -8.82 -10.49
N THR A 117 -1.61 -8.21 -11.05
CA THR A 117 -2.09 -8.52 -12.41
C THR A 117 -1.05 -8.29 -13.50
N ASN A 118 -0.26 -7.22 -13.41
CA ASN A 118 0.61 -6.78 -14.51
C ASN A 118 1.99 -6.28 -14.06
N GLY A 119 2.33 -6.39 -12.77
CA GLY A 119 3.60 -5.89 -12.23
C GLY A 119 3.70 -4.37 -12.21
N GLY A 120 2.58 -3.64 -12.31
CA GLY A 120 2.57 -2.19 -12.19
C GLY A 120 2.95 -1.76 -10.78
N LEU A 121 4.10 -1.14 -10.61
CA LEU A 121 4.58 -0.62 -9.32
C LEU A 121 4.41 0.90 -9.29
N THR A 122 3.84 1.41 -8.20
CA THR A 122 3.75 2.83 -7.87
C THR A 122 4.43 3.05 -6.52
N LEU A 123 5.31 4.04 -6.43
CA LEU A 123 6.07 4.34 -5.22
C LEU A 123 5.73 5.72 -4.66
N ARG A 124 5.88 5.86 -3.35
CA ARG A 124 5.71 7.12 -2.60
C ARG A 124 6.95 8.01 -2.75
N LEU A 125 7.23 8.39 -3.99
CA LEU A 125 8.36 9.24 -4.38
C LEU A 125 7.86 10.36 -5.29
N THR A 126 8.55 11.50 -5.21
CA THR A 126 8.42 12.63 -6.13
C THR A 126 9.46 12.52 -7.25
N ARG A 127 9.40 13.44 -8.22
CA ARG A 127 10.41 13.52 -9.29
C ARG A 127 11.79 13.88 -8.76
N GLU A 128 11.84 14.68 -7.70
CA GLU A 128 13.08 15.16 -7.08
C GLU A 128 13.80 14.03 -6.37
N ASP A 129 13.07 13.08 -5.77
CA ASP A 129 13.65 11.95 -5.04
C ASP A 129 14.39 10.95 -5.97
N VAL A 130 14.14 10.99 -7.28
CA VAL A 130 14.68 10.03 -8.26
C VAL A 130 15.54 10.69 -9.33
N VAL A 131 15.94 11.95 -9.14
CA VAL A 131 16.77 12.69 -10.11
C VAL A 131 18.11 11.98 -10.40
N ASP A 132 18.66 11.30 -9.40
CA ASP A 132 19.93 10.58 -9.50
C ASP A 132 19.76 9.13 -10.00
N VAL A 133 18.52 8.67 -10.19
CA VAL A 133 18.20 7.35 -10.72
C VAL A 133 17.74 7.50 -12.17
N ASP A 134 18.71 7.56 -13.09
CA ASP A 134 18.41 7.61 -14.54
C ASP A 134 18.17 6.19 -15.08
N ASP A 135 16.91 5.74 -15.03
CA ASP A 135 16.51 4.46 -15.59
C ASP A 135 15.24 4.56 -16.45
N ARG A 136 15.25 3.90 -17.62
CA ARG A 136 14.14 3.89 -18.59
C ARG A 136 12.89 3.16 -18.07
N ALA A 137 13.01 2.36 -17.02
CA ALA A 137 11.89 1.72 -16.35
C ALA A 137 11.04 2.72 -15.54
N ILE A 138 11.60 3.90 -15.20
CA ILE A 138 10.93 4.92 -14.40
C ILE A 138 10.01 5.75 -15.29
N SER A 139 8.77 5.93 -14.82
CA SER A 139 7.78 6.81 -15.43
C SER A 139 7.08 7.63 -14.36
N PHE A 140 6.57 8.80 -14.75
CA PHE A 140 5.93 9.71 -13.82
C PHE A 140 4.42 9.78 -14.07
N ARG A 141 3.64 9.62 -13.01
CA ARG A 141 2.20 9.79 -13.05
C ARG A 141 1.85 11.27 -13.14
N ASN A 142 0.86 11.59 -13.94
CA ASN A 142 0.27 12.93 -13.98
C ASN A 142 -0.77 13.03 -12.85
N VAL A 143 -0.32 13.40 -11.66
CA VAL A 143 -1.14 13.55 -10.43
C VAL A 143 -1.20 15.01 -10.01
N ARG A 144 -2.24 15.39 -9.25
CA ARG A 144 -2.37 16.75 -8.71
C ARG A 144 -1.14 17.09 -7.85
N ALA A 145 -0.77 18.38 -7.85
CA ALA A 145 0.31 18.87 -6.99
C ALA A 145 0.05 18.48 -5.52
N GLY A 146 1.07 17.96 -4.85
CA GLY A 146 0.97 17.45 -3.47
C GLY A 146 0.72 15.94 -3.35
N HIS A 147 0.40 15.22 -4.43
CA HIS A 147 0.34 13.76 -4.38
C HIS A 147 1.73 13.15 -4.18
N GLN A 148 1.82 12.18 -3.28
CA GLN A 148 3.08 11.55 -2.91
C GLN A 148 3.44 10.33 -3.75
N TYR A 149 2.50 9.81 -4.56
CA TYR A 149 2.67 8.64 -5.41
C TYR A 149 2.88 9.03 -6.88
N VAL A 150 4.03 9.65 -7.17
CA VAL A 150 4.32 10.20 -8.51
C VAL A 150 5.11 9.22 -9.37
N VAL A 151 5.94 8.37 -8.76
CA VAL A 151 6.86 7.48 -9.48
C VAL A 151 6.22 6.12 -9.75
N ASN A 152 6.35 5.66 -10.99
CA ASN A 152 5.98 4.33 -11.45
C ASN A 152 7.19 3.59 -12.01
N CYS A 153 7.36 2.31 -11.65
CA CYS A 153 8.44 1.46 -12.17
C CYS A 153 7.92 0.05 -12.48
N PRO A 154 7.24 -0.16 -13.63
CA PRO A 154 6.65 -1.45 -13.96
C PRO A 154 7.68 -2.59 -14.00
N LEU A 155 7.39 -3.71 -13.35
CA LEU A 155 8.26 -4.89 -13.23
C LEU A 155 8.27 -5.73 -14.52
N ARG A 156 8.81 -5.14 -15.60
CA ARG A 156 8.79 -5.74 -16.96
C ARG A 156 9.83 -6.82 -17.15
N ASP A 157 10.98 -6.68 -16.50
CA ASP A 157 12.13 -7.56 -16.60
C ASP A 157 12.91 -7.54 -15.27
N GLU A 158 13.96 -8.35 -15.19
CA GLU A 158 14.79 -8.49 -13.99
C GLU A 158 15.55 -7.19 -13.64
N ALA A 159 15.95 -6.40 -14.65
CA ALA A 159 16.62 -5.13 -14.42
C ALA A 159 15.66 -4.13 -13.73
N ALA A 160 14.41 -4.07 -14.21
CA ALA A 160 13.37 -3.26 -13.60
C ALA A 160 13.04 -3.68 -12.16
N VAL A 161 13.19 -4.96 -11.80
CA VAL A 161 13.06 -5.43 -10.41
C VAL A 161 14.16 -4.84 -9.53
N GLN A 162 15.42 -4.84 -10.00
CA GLN A 162 16.53 -4.25 -9.23
C GLN A 162 16.35 -2.74 -9.04
N VAL A 163 15.97 -2.02 -10.11
CA VAL A 163 15.65 -0.59 -10.05
C VAL A 163 14.52 -0.33 -9.06
N ALA A 164 13.45 -1.14 -9.11
CA ALA A 164 12.35 -1.04 -8.17
C ALA A 164 12.78 -1.21 -6.70
N LEU A 165 13.72 -2.12 -6.41
CA LEU A 165 14.26 -2.29 -5.06
C LEU A 165 15.07 -1.07 -4.60
N THR A 166 15.87 -0.48 -5.48
CA THR A 166 16.57 0.79 -5.20
C THR A 166 15.56 1.90 -4.89
N LEU A 167 14.48 2.01 -5.66
CA LEU A 167 13.42 3.00 -5.41
C LEU A 167 12.70 2.74 -4.09
N VAL A 168 12.46 1.49 -3.71
CA VAL A 168 11.89 1.16 -2.39
C VAL A 168 12.84 1.57 -1.26
N GLN A 169 14.15 1.34 -1.39
CA GLN A 169 15.12 1.82 -0.40
C GLN A 169 15.07 3.34 -0.23
N LEU A 170 14.99 4.10 -1.33
CA LEU A 170 14.84 5.56 -1.28
C LEU A 170 13.54 5.97 -0.58
N ALA A 171 12.43 5.30 -0.92
CA ALA A 171 11.13 5.58 -0.30
C ALA A 171 11.13 5.27 1.20
N LEU A 172 11.75 4.15 1.61
CA LEU A 172 11.94 3.80 3.02
C LEU A 172 12.82 4.81 3.75
N ALA A 173 13.93 5.22 3.16
CA ALA A 173 14.82 6.23 3.75
C ALA A 173 14.08 7.55 3.99
N LYS A 174 13.19 7.96 3.06
CA LYS A 174 12.39 9.17 3.17
C LYS A 174 11.35 9.10 4.29
N VAL A 175 10.64 7.98 4.45
CA VAL A 175 9.60 7.85 5.49
C VAL A 175 10.17 7.57 6.89
N ARG A 176 11.45 7.20 6.98
CA ARG A 176 12.15 6.96 8.26
C ARG A 176 12.80 8.23 8.85
N GLN A 177 12.92 9.29 8.07
CA GLN A 177 13.40 10.61 8.51
C GLN A 177 12.30 11.38 9.25
#